data_AF-A0A352Q8Q9-F1
#
_entry.id   AF-A0A352Q8Q9-F1
#
_cell.length_a   1.000
_cell.length_b   1.000
_cell.length_c   1.000
_cell.angle_alpha   90.00
_cell.angle_beta   90.00
_cell.angle_gamma   90.00
#
_symmetry.space_group_name_H-M   'P 1'
#
loop_
_entity.id
_entity.type
_entity.pdbx_description
1 polymer ?
#
loop_
_entity_poly.entity_id
_entity_poly.type
_entity_poly.pdbx_seq_one_letter_code
_entity_poly.pdbx_strand_id
1 'polypeptide(L)'
;SKLSVEKIDHLLNHESGLKGLCGSADMREVRSRATNGDADAQQALALYRYRMTKYIGAYFLALGGVDALIFTGGIGEHDTRLRAEVVESLSPLGIR
;
A
#
# COMPACT_ATOMS: atom_id res chain seq x y z
N SER A 1 -22.86 -21.22 -4.16
CA SER A 1 -21.84 -22.24 -3.83
C SER A 1 -20.90 -21.65 -2.78
N LYS A 2 -20.50 -22.42 -1.76
CA LYS A 2 -19.41 -21.98 -0.85
C LYS A 2 -18.08 -22.25 -1.56
N LEU A 3 -17.17 -21.28 -1.56
CA LEU A 3 -15.78 -21.49 -1.99
C LEU A 3 -15.12 -22.50 -1.04
N SER A 4 -14.29 -23.40 -1.56
CA SER A 4 -13.47 -24.27 -0.71
C SER A 4 -12.36 -23.46 -0.05
N VAL A 5 -11.78 -23.98 1.03
CA VAL A 5 -10.68 -23.31 1.74
C VAL A 5 -9.49 -23.08 0.80
N GLU A 6 -9.19 -24.05 -0.06
CA GLU A 6 -8.10 -23.96 -1.04
C GLU A 6 -8.36 -22.86 -2.07
N LYS A 7 -9.62 -22.70 -2.49
CA LYS A 7 -9.99 -21.61 -3.41
C LYS A 7 -9.90 -20.25 -2.73
N ILE A 8 -10.28 -20.15 -1.46
CA ILE A 8 -10.15 -18.90 -0.70
C ILE A 8 -8.67 -18.54 -0.54
N ASP A 9 -7.83 -19.50 -0.19
CA ASP A 9 -6.39 -19.29 -0.05
C ASP A 9 -5.76 -18.82 -1.37
N HIS A 10 -6.13 -19.46 -2.48
CA HIS A 10 -5.66 -19.06 -3.80
C HIS A 10 -6.07 -17.62 -4.14
N LEU A 11 -7.34 -17.26 -3.91
CA LEU A 11 -7.86 -15.91 -4.15
C LEU A 11 -7.08 -14.86 -3.34
N LEU A 12 -6.83 -15.13 -2.06
CA LEU A 12 -6.15 -14.20 -1.16
C LEU A 12 -4.66 -14.03 -1.49
N ASN A 13 -3.97 -15.11 -1.85
CA ASN A 13 -2.52 -15.08 -2.09
C ASN A 13 -2.14 -14.70 -3.54
N HIS A 14 -3.00 -14.96 -4.52
CA HIS A 14 -2.63 -14.84 -5.95
C HIS A 14 -3.53 -13.93 -6.79
N GLU A 15 -4.74 -13.61 -6.33
CA GLU A 15 -5.72 -12.82 -7.10
C GLU A 15 -6.17 -11.55 -6.38
N SER A 16 -5.60 -11.25 -5.21
CA SER A 16 -5.94 -10.07 -4.40
C SER A 16 -4.91 -8.95 -4.52
N GLY A 17 -4.98 -7.95 -3.62
CA GLY A 17 -4.05 -6.84 -3.58
C GLY A 17 -4.13 -5.96 -4.83
N LEU A 18 -2.99 -5.40 -5.26
CA LEU A 18 -2.95 -4.56 -6.47
C LEU A 18 -3.48 -5.31 -7.71
N LYS A 19 -3.18 -6.61 -7.83
CA LYS A 19 -3.66 -7.42 -8.95
C LYS A 19 -5.18 -7.54 -8.95
N GLY A 20 -5.78 -7.80 -7.80
CA GLY A 20 -7.24 -7.85 -7.68
C GLY A 20 -7.93 -6.51 -7.90
N LEU A 21 -7.23 -5.39 -7.63
CA LEU A 21 -7.79 -4.04 -7.72
C LEU A 21 -7.63 -3.42 -9.11
N CYS A 22 -6.49 -3.63 -9.78
CA CYS A 22 -6.16 -2.96 -11.04
C CYS A 22 -5.52 -3.90 -12.07
N GLY A 23 -5.49 -5.21 -11.83
CA GLY A 23 -5.03 -6.21 -12.80
C GLY A 23 -3.53 -6.50 -12.82
N SER A 24 -2.70 -5.72 -12.09
CA SER A 24 -1.25 -5.97 -12.01
C SER A 24 -0.75 -6.00 -10.57
N ALA A 25 0.18 -6.90 -10.27
CA ALA A 25 0.92 -6.93 -9.01
C ALA A 25 2.22 -6.12 -9.06
N ASP A 26 2.66 -5.68 -10.24
CA ASP A 26 3.90 -4.92 -10.41
C ASP A 26 3.65 -3.44 -10.10
N MET A 27 4.18 -2.96 -8.98
CA MET A 27 4.07 -1.58 -8.55
C MET A 27 4.56 -0.57 -9.60
N ARG A 28 5.57 -0.92 -10.41
CA ARG A 28 6.12 -0.01 -11.45
C ARG A 28 5.11 0.19 -12.57
N GLU A 29 4.49 -0.89 -13.01
CA GLU A 29 3.43 -0.86 -14.02
C GLU A 29 2.21 -0.09 -13.50
N VAL A 30 1.76 -0.39 -12.29
CA VAL A 30 0.62 0.29 -11.65
C VAL A 30 0.89 1.79 -11.54
N ARG A 31 2.10 2.20 -11.14
CA ARG A 31 2.49 3.61 -11.07
C ARG A 31 2.49 4.30 -12.43
N SER A 32 2.99 3.62 -13.47
CA SER A 32 2.97 4.13 -14.85
C SER A 32 1.53 4.35 -15.32
N ARG A 33 0.66 3.36 -15.15
CA ARG A 33 -0.76 3.45 -15.50
C ARG A 33 -1.48 4.56 -14.75
N ALA A 34 -1.28 4.67 -13.44
CA ALA A 34 -1.86 5.73 -12.64
C ALA A 34 -1.42 7.13 -13.09
N THR A 35 -0.15 7.28 -13.49
CA THR A 35 0.38 8.53 -14.07
C THR A 35 -0.27 8.85 -15.42
N ASN A 36 -0.64 7.82 -16.20
CA ASN A 36 -1.31 7.95 -17.48
C ASN A 36 -2.85 8.06 -17.38
N GLY A 37 -3.40 8.25 -16.17
CA GLY A 37 -4.83 8.50 -15.96
C GLY A 37 -5.70 7.27 -15.74
N ASP A 38 -5.11 6.09 -15.54
CA ASP A 38 -5.86 4.89 -15.18
C ASP A 38 -6.45 5.02 -13.77
N ALA A 39 -7.78 5.11 -13.69
CA ALA A 39 -8.50 5.34 -12.44
C ALA A 39 -8.38 4.16 -11.46
N ASP A 40 -8.39 2.92 -11.94
CA ASP A 40 -8.28 1.72 -11.10
C ASP A 40 -6.89 1.63 -10.49
N ALA A 41 -5.84 1.94 -11.27
CA ALA A 41 -4.48 2.02 -10.76
C ALA A 41 -4.31 3.13 -9.72
N GLN A 42 -4.92 4.31 -9.94
CA GLN A 42 -4.91 5.40 -8.96
C GLN A 42 -5.62 5.00 -7.66
N GLN A 43 -6.78 4.36 -7.74
CA GLN A 43 -7.52 3.88 -6.58
C GLN A 43 -6.75 2.77 -5.83
N ALA A 44 -6.12 1.84 -6.56
CA ALA A 44 -5.31 0.79 -5.98
C ALA A 44 -4.12 1.37 -5.17
N LEU A 45 -3.41 2.37 -5.71
CA LEU A 45 -2.34 3.07 -5.00
C LEU A 45 -2.85 3.85 -3.79
N ALA A 46 -4.00 4.51 -3.91
CA ALA A 46 -4.62 5.23 -2.80
C ALA A 46 -4.99 4.28 -1.65
N LEU A 47 -5.54 3.10 -1.95
CA LEU A 47 -5.84 2.08 -0.95
C LEU A 47 -4.57 1.48 -0.34
N TYR A 48 -3.53 1.26 -1.16
CA TYR A 48 -2.23 0.79 -0.70
C TYR A 48 -1.63 1.76 0.33
N ARG A 49 -1.59 3.07 0.01
CA ARG A 49 -1.16 4.14 0.92
C ARG A 49 -2.02 4.18 2.18
N TYR A 50 -3.34 4.17 2.04
CA TYR A 50 -4.27 4.20 3.18
C TYR A 50 -3.98 3.07 4.18
N ARG A 51 -3.75 1.84 3.69
CA ARG A 51 -3.41 0.71 4.57
C ARG A 51 -2.09 0.94 5.30
N MET A 52 -1.04 1.42 4.62
CA MET A 52 0.24 1.74 5.25
C MET A 52 0.08 2.79 6.35
N THR A 53 -0.57 3.92 6.04
CA THR A 53 -0.81 5.01 6.99
C THR A 53 -1.58 4.51 8.21
N LYS A 54 -2.60 3.66 8.00
CA LYS A 54 -3.38 3.06 9.10
C LYS A 54 -2.52 2.19 10.02
N TYR A 55 -1.65 1.34 9.46
CA TYR A 55 -0.75 0.50 10.27
C TYR A 55 0.28 1.34 11.02
N ILE A 56 0.90 2.32 10.35
CA ILE A 56 1.89 3.20 10.98
C ILE A 56 1.24 3.99 12.12
N GLY A 57 0.07 4.59 11.89
CA GLY A 57 -0.64 5.33 12.93
C GLY A 57 -1.04 4.46 14.13
N ALA A 58 -1.46 3.21 13.90
CA ALA A 58 -1.77 2.28 14.97
C ALA A 58 -0.54 1.97 15.84
N TYR A 59 0.62 1.70 15.23
CA TYR A 59 1.85 1.45 15.96
C TYR A 59 2.44 2.69 16.61
N PHE A 60 2.37 3.85 15.94
CA PHE A 60 2.78 5.12 16.50
C PHE A 60 2.06 5.37 17.84
N LEU A 61 0.73 5.21 17.86
CA LEU A 61 -0.05 5.40 19.07
C LEU A 61 0.23 4.33 20.12
N ALA A 62 0.34 3.06 19.71
CA ALA A 62 0.61 1.95 20.63
C ALA A 62 1.99 2.07 21.32
N LEU A 63 2.98 2.69 20.66
CA LEU A 63 4.33 2.90 21.19
C LEU A 63 4.48 4.24 21.94
N GLY A 64 3.50 5.13 21.87
CA GLY A 64 3.58 6.48 22.44
C GLY A 64 4.43 7.47 21.62
N GLY A 65 4.64 7.18 20.33
CA GLY A 65 5.54 7.90 19.44
C GLY A 65 6.62 6.98 18.85
N VAL A 66 7.44 7.52 17.93
CA VAL A 66 8.58 6.81 17.34
C VAL A 66 9.74 7.79 17.09
N ASP A 67 10.98 7.31 17.23
CA ASP A 67 12.18 8.09 16.88
C ASP A 67 12.48 8.08 15.38
N ALA A 68 12.11 6.99 14.70
CA ALA A 68 12.37 6.79 13.28
C ALA A 68 11.28 5.95 12.62
N LEU A 69 11.01 6.27 11.35
CA LEU A 69 10.19 5.48 10.44
C LEU A 69 11.09 4.93 9.32
N ILE A 70 11.27 3.62 9.27
CA ILE A 70 12.16 2.97 8.30
C ILE A 70 11.34 2.30 7.20
N PHE A 71 11.65 2.62 5.94
CA PHE A 71 11.11 1.94 4.77
C PHE A 71 12.17 0.96 4.22
N THR A 72 11.78 -0.29 4.02
CA THR A 72 12.65 -1.37 3.49
C THR A 72 11.85 -2.30 2.58
N GLY A 73 12.52 -3.29 1.98
CA GLY A 73 11.96 -4.20 1.00
C GLY A 73 11.84 -3.55 -0.39
N GLY A 74 11.58 -4.33 -1.43
CA GLY A 74 11.69 -3.84 -2.81
C GLY A 74 10.89 -2.56 -3.10
N ILE A 75 9.61 -2.50 -2.73
CA ILE A 75 8.80 -1.28 -2.92
C ILE A 75 9.26 -0.15 -1.99
N GLY A 76 9.51 -0.46 -0.72
CA GLY A 76 9.92 0.53 0.27
C GLY A 76 11.25 1.18 -0.05
N GLU A 77 12.18 0.47 -0.71
CA GLU A 77 13.52 0.95 -1.08
C GLU A 77 13.51 1.72 -2.40
N HIS A 78 12.72 1.29 -3.38
CA HIS A 78 12.78 1.84 -4.74
C HIS A 78 11.70 2.87 -5.09
N ASP A 79 10.59 2.92 -4.35
CA ASP A 79 9.49 3.84 -4.65
C ASP A 79 9.55 5.10 -3.75
N THR A 80 10.36 6.07 -4.17
CA THR A 80 10.49 7.37 -3.48
C THR A 80 9.18 8.13 -3.38
N ARG A 81 8.31 8.05 -4.40
CA ARG A 81 7.01 8.73 -4.43
C ARG A 81 6.07 8.16 -3.38
N LEU A 82 6.01 6.83 -3.25
CA LEU A 82 5.22 6.18 -2.22
C LEU A 82 5.64 6.64 -0.82
N ARG A 83 6.96 6.68 -0.55
CA ARG A 83 7.46 7.12 0.77
C ARG A 83 7.00 8.54 1.08
N ALA A 84 7.15 9.46 0.12
CA ALA A 84 6.72 10.85 0.28
C ALA A 84 5.21 10.97 0.53
N GLU A 85 4.38 10.26 -0.25
CA GLU A 85 2.93 10.29 -0.07
C GLU A 85 2.48 9.71 1.28
N VAL A 86 3.15 8.65 1.76
CA VAL A 86 2.89 8.06 3.09
C VAL A 86 3.29 9.04 4.20
N VAL A 87 4.49 9.63 4.11
CA VAL A 87 4.97 10.64 5.07
C VAL A 87 4.04 11.85 5.12
N GLU A 88 3.60 12.36 3.97
CA GLU A 88 2.64 13.46 3.89
C GLU A 88 1.33 13.14 4.62
N SER A 89 0.84 11.90 4.47
CA SER A 89 -0.36 11.41 5.16
C SER A 89 -0.19 11.30 6.69
N LEU A 90 1.05 11.29 7.18
CA LEU A 90 1.41 11.20 8.60
C LEU A 90 1.77 12.57 9.21
N SER A 91 1.65 13.66 8.45
CA SER A 91 1.87 15.03 8.94
C SER A 91 1.09 15.38 10.22
N PRO A 92 -0.13 14.88 10.49
CA PRO A 92 -0.82 15.12 11.76
C PRO A 92 -0.13 14.48 12.98
N LEU A 93 0.74 13.49 12.77
CA LEU A 93 1.55 12.85 13.82
C LEU A 93 2.91 13.54 14.01
N GLY A 94 3.18 14.62 13.27
CA GLY A 94 4.45 15.34 13.31
C GLY A 94 5.56 14.74 12.45
N ILE A 95 5.27 13.72 11.65
CA ILE A 95 6.21 13.10 10.70
C ILE A 95 6.20 13.91 9.39
N ARG A 96 7.37 14.30 8.87
CA ARG A 96 7.53 15.14 7.67
C ARG A 96 8.76 14.72 6.86
#